data_AF-A0A497NEC2-F1
#
_entry.id   AF-A0A497NEC2-F1
#
_cell.length_a   1.000
_cell.length_b   1.000
_cell.length_c   1.000
_cell.angle_alpha   90.00
_cell.angle_beta   90.00
_cell.angle_gamma   90.00
#
_symmetry.space_group_name_H-M   'P 1'
#
loop_
_entity.id
_entity.type
_entity.pdbx_description
1 polymer ?
#
loop_
_entity_poly.entity_id
_entity_poly.type
_entity_poly.pdbx_seq_one_letter_code
_entity_poly.pdbx_strand_id
1 'polypeptide(L)'
;VYVSGDYAYVADYDNGLVVVDVSEPEAPKEVGHLDTGYAWGVYVSGDYAYIADLENGLAVVDVSDPEAPEKVGHLDTDRGAVGVYVSGDYAYVADYDNGLVVMNVSDPENPALVMDMFWPSPIAVFGL
;
A
#
# COMPACT_ATOMS: atom_id res chain seq x y z
N VAL A 1 3.05 -8.54 -3.20
CA VAL A 1 3.11 -9.53 -2.10
C VAL A 1 4.16 -9.11 -1.10
N TYR A 2 3.88 -9.28 0.19
CA TYR A 2 4.81 -9.12 1.30
C TYR A 2 4.68 -10.32 2.23
N VAL A 3 5.78 -10.86 2.77
CA VAL A 3 5.74 -12.01 3.70
C VAL A 3 6.24 -11.55 5.07
N SER A 4 5.47 -11.82 6.12
CA SER A 4 5.81 -11.52 7.50
C SER A 4 5.44 -12.71 8.39
N GLY A 5 6.44 -13.33 9.01
CA GLY A 5 6.25 -14.59 9.74
C GLY A 5 5.68 -15.68 8.83
N ASP A 6 4.59 -16.29 9.27
CA ASP A 6 3.88 -17.36 8.57
C ASP A 6 2.83 -16.86 7.57
N TYR A 7 2.70 -15.55 7.38
CA TYR A 7 1.65 -14.97 6.53
C TYR A 7 2.22 -14.23 5.32
N ALA A 8 1.57 -14.42 4.18
CA ALA A 8 1.75 -13.65 2.96
C ALA A 8 0.56 -12.70 2.76
N TYR A 9 0.86 -11.43 2.56
CA TYR A 9 -0.09 -10.36 2.28
C TYR A 9 -0.01 -10.06 0.79
N VAL A 10 -1.13 -10.21 0.09
CA VAL A 10 -1.21 -10.12 -1.37
C VAL A 10 -2.13 -8.97 -1.73
N ALA A 11 -1.59 -8.00 -2.47
CA ALA A 11 -2.40 -7.05 -3.22
C ALA A 11 -2.92 -7.80 -4.46
N ASP A 12 -4.20 -8.17 -4.43
CA ASP A 12 -4.84 -9.07 -5.40
C ASP A 12 -5.84 -8.32 -6.30
N TYR A 13 -5.41 -7.14 -6.77
CA TYR A 13 -6.14 -6.32 -7.73
C TYR A 13 -7.59 -6.03 -7.27
N ASP A 14 -8.61 -6.49 -7.99
CA ASP A 14 -10.04 -6.27 -7.68
C ASP A 14 -10.48 -6.90 -6.34
N ASN A 15 -9.70 -7.83 -5.77
CA ASN A 15 -10.01 -8.44 -4.47
C ASN A 15 -9.42 -7.64 -3.28
N GLY A 16 -8.68 -6.56 -3.52
CA GLY A 16 -8.03 -5.80 -2.45
C GLY A 16 -6.88 -6.57 -1.78
N LEU A 17 -6.89 -6.62 -0.45
CA LEU A 17 -5.91 -7.35 0.35
C LEU A 17 -6.38 -8.78 0.63
N VAL A 18 -5.57 -9.77 0.23
CA VAL A 18 -5.72 -11.18 0.60
C VAL A 18 -4.60 -11.57 1.56
N VAL A 19 -4.95 -12.24 2.65
CA VAL A 19 -4.00 -12.75 3.65
C VAL A 19 -3.98 -14.28 3.57
N VAL A 20 -2.78 -14.83 3.37
CA VAL A 20 -2.54 -16.25 3.14
C VAL A 20 -1.60 -16.79 4.20
N ASP A 21 -2.03 -17.81 4.94
CA ASP A 21 -1.15 -18.64 5.76
C ASP A 21 -0.25 -19.47 4.83
N VAL A 22 1.06 -19.25 4.97
CA VAL A 22 2.14 -19.89 4.22
C VAL A 22 3.10 -20.65 5.14
N SER A 23 2.67 -21.01 6.36
CA SER A 23 3.43 -21.86 7.29
C SER A 23 3.78 -23.23 6.69
N GLU A 24 2.94 -23.73 5.79
CA GLU A 24 3.18 -24.88 4.92
C GLU A 24 3.28 -24.39 3.45
N PRO A 25 4.48 -24.09 2.92
CA PRO A 25 4.64 -23.48 1.59
C PRO A 25 4.07 -24.32 0.43
N GLU A 26 3.98 -25.64 0.59
CA GLU A 26 3.36 -26.56 -0.35
C GLU A 26 1.83 -26.60 -0.29
N ALA A 27 1.22 -26.05 0.76
CA ALA A 27 -0.22 -26.07 1.02
C ALA A 27 -0.73 -24.73 1.60
N PRO A 28 -0.52 -23.59 0.91
CA PRO A 28 -0.95 -22.28 1.38
C PRO A 28 -2.48 -22.19 1.49
N LYS A 29 -2.97 -21.43 2.47
CA LYS A 29 -4.40 -21.26 2.76
C LYS A 29 -4.74 -19.79 2.89
N GLU A 30 -5.73 -19.33 2.16
CA GLU A 30 -6.34 -18.03 2.43
C GLU A 30 -7.00 -18.06 3.81
N VAL A 31 -6.68 -17.07 4.65
CA VAL A 31 -7.17 -16.97 6.04
C VAL A 31 -7.89 -15.66 6.31
N GLY A 32 -7.61 -14.61 5.52
CA GLY A 32 -8.25 -13.30 5.66
C GLY A 32 -8.35 -12.58 4.32
N HIS A 33 -9.30 -11.65 4.23
CA HIS A 33 -9.56 -10.88 3.03
C HIS A 33 -10.22 -9.53 3.40
N LEU A 34 -9.79 -8.47 2.73
CA LEU A 34 -10.39 -7.15 2.83
C LEU A 34 -10.40 -6.46 1.47
N ASP A 35 -11.60 -6.13 1.00
CA ASP A 35 -11.77 -5.27 -0.18
C ASP A 35 -11.34 -3.83 0.17
N THR A 36 -10.14 -3.45 -0.28
CA THR A 36 -9.66 -2.07 -0.18
C THR A 36 -10.06 -1.25 -1.39
N GLY A 37 -10.19 -1.90 -2.56
CA GLY A 37 -10.25 -1.30 -3.87
C GLY A 37 -9.38 -2.07 -4.87
N TYR A 38 -8.74 -1.33 -5.78
CA TYR A 38 -7.79 -1.87 -6.75
C TYR A 38 -6.39 -1.93 -6.14
N ALA A 39 -6.07 -3.03 -5.44
CA ALA A 39 -4.79 -3.16 -4.77
C ALA A 39 -3.66 -3.56 -5.75
N TRP A 40 -2.63 -2.71 -5.87
CA TRP A 40 -1.45 -2.94 -6.73
C TRP A 40 -0.18 -3.26 -5.95
N GLY A 41 -0.02 -2.66 -4.77
CA GLY A 41 1.17 -2.81 -3.94
C GLY A 41 0.80 -3.03 -2.50
N VAL A 42 1.63 -3.79 -1.78
CA VAL A 42 1.48 -4.00 -0.34
C VAL A 42 2.85 -3.99 0.33
N TYR A 43 2.92 -3.32 1.48
CA TYR A 43 4.05 -3.35 2.40
C TYR A 43 3.54 -3.53 3.82
N VAL A 44 4.14 -4.42 4.61
CA VAL A 44 3.72 -4.66 6.00
C VAL A 44 4.81 -4.18 6.97
N SER A 45 4.41 -3.41 7.97
CA SER A 45 5.28 -2.90 9.04
C SER A 45 4.58 -3.06 10.38
N GLY A 46 5.08 -3.97 11.21
CA GLY A 46 4.43 -4.34 12.47
C GLY A 46 3.04 -4.92 12.21
N ASP A 47 2.04 -4.36 12.89
CA ASP A 47 0.64 -4.77 12.81
C ASP A 47 -0.13 -4.09 11.67
N TYR A 48 0.53 -3.34 10.79
CA TYR A 48 -0.13 -2.58 9.72
C TYR A 48 0.36 -2.99 8.33
N ALA A 49 -0.59 -3.18 7.42
CA ALA A 49 -0.38 -3.30 5.99
C ALA A 49 -0.74 -1.99 5.28
N TYR A 50 0.14 -1.55 4.41
CA TYR A 50 0.01 -0.34 3.60
C TYR A 50 -0.23 -0.77 2.17
N ILE A 51 -1.37 -0.36 1.60
CA ILE A 51 -1.84 -0.82 0.30
C ILE A 51 -1.82 0.37 -0.66
N ALA A 52 -1.05 0.25 -1.74
CA ALA A 52 -1.17 1.16 -2.88
C ALA A 52 -2.40 0.73 -3.69
N ASP A 53 -3.45 1.52 -3.61
CA ASP A 53 -4.83 1.15 -3.95
C ASP A 53 -5.39 1.96 -5.14
N LEU A 54 -4.51 2.22 -6.12
CA LEU A 54 -4.79 2.92 -7.38
C LEU A 54 -5.53 4.26 -7.20
N GLU A 55 -6.83 4.28 -7.49
CA GLU A 55 -7.67 5.48 -7.47
C GLU A 55 -7.99 5.94 -6.04
N ASN A 56 -7.80 5.08 -5.03
CA ASN A 56 -8.03 5.40 -3.63
C ASN A 56 -6.77 5.94 -2.93
N GLY A 57 -5.62 5.97 -3.62
CA GLY A 57 -4.34 6.38 -3.05
C GLY A 57 -3.73 5.31 -2.13
N LEU A 58 -3.38 5.69 -0.90
CA LEU A 58 -2.84 4.79 0.11
C LEU A 58 -3.96 4.37 1.08
N ALA A 59 -4.21 3.07 1.23
CA ALA A 59 -4.99 2.51 2.32
C ALA A 59 -4.08 1.93 3.41
N VAL A 60 -4.47 2.11 4.68
CA VAL A 60 -3.77 1.55 5.84
C VAL A 60 -4.71 0.57 6.53
N VAL A 61 -4.24 -0.66 6.71
CA VAL A 61 -5.00 -1.81 7.19
C VAL A 61 -4.34 -2.36 8.44
N ASP A 62 -5.09 -2.48 9.53
CA ASP A 62 -4.68 -3.26 10.70
C ASP A 62 -4.76 -4.76 10.35
N VAL A 63 -3.65 -5.44 10.54
CA VAL A 63 -3.44 -6.87 10.29
C VAL A 63 -2.91 -7.60 11.54
N SER A 64 -3.13 -7.02 12.73
CA SER A 64 -2.81 -7.66 14.02
C SER A 64 -3.54 -9.00 14.20
N ASP A 65 -4.74 -9.12 13.62
CA ASP A 65 -5.44 -10.39 13.38
C ASP A 65 -5.46 -10.69 11.86
N PRO A 66 -4.59 -11.60 11.38
CA PRO A 66 -4.52 -11.99 9.96
C PRO A 66 -5.83 -12.57 9.40
N GLU A 67 -6.72 -13.10 10.25
CA GLU A 67 -8.01 -13.66 9.83
C GLU A 67 -9.10 -12.58 9.70
N ALA A 68 -8.88 -11.40 10.28
CA ALA A 68 -9.83 -10.29 10.33
C ALA A 68 -9.19 -8.92 10.05
N PRO A 69 -8.58 -8.69 8.87
CA PRO A 69 -7.99 -7.41 8.52
C PRO A 69 -9.03 -6.27 8.49
N GLU A 70 -8.66 -5.09 9.00
CA GLU A 70 -9.54 -3.91 9.07
C GLU A 70 -8.88 -2.65 8.49
N LYS A 71 -9.57 -1.92 7.61
CA LYS A 71 -9.06 -0.64 7.11
C LYS A 71 -9.21 0.43 8.19
N VAL A 72 -8.09 0.97 8.66
CA VAL A 72 -8.03 1.95 9.75
C VAL A 72 -7.70 3.37 9.27
N GLY A 73 -7.05 3.51 8.12
CA GLY A 73 -6.65 4.80 7.57
C GLY A 73 -6.66 4.83 6.05
N HIS A 74 -6.70 6.04 5.48
CA HIS A 74 -6.52 6.24 4.05
C HIS A 74 -6.03 7.66 3.75
N LEU A 75 -5.35 7.83 2.63
CA LEU A 75 -5.08 9.13 2.04
C LEU A 75 -5.07 9.02 0.52
N ASP A 76 -5.96 9.78 -0.12
CA ASP A 76 -6.01 9.91 -1.58
C ASP A 76 -4.72 10.58 -2.11
N THR A 77 -4.18 10.07 -3.21
CA THR A 77 -3.02 10.63 -3.91
C THR A 77 -3.40 11.40 -5.17
N ASP A 78 -4.67 11.71 -5.39
CA ASP A 78 -5.19 12.26 -6.64
C ASP A 78 -4.98 11.30 -7.83
N ARG A 79 -5.08 9.99 -7.54
CA ARG A 79 -4.98 8.79 -8.41
C ARG A 79 -3.58 8.25 -8.67
N GLY A 80 -3.51 6.93 -8.82
CA GLY A 80 -2.41 6.25 -9.51
C GLY A 80 -1.42 5.53 -8.58
N ALA A 81 -1.74 5.34 -7.31
CA ALA A 81 -0.88 4.64 -6.36
C ALA A 81 -0.68 3.17 -6.79
N VAL A 82 0.56 2.80 -7.12
CA VAL A 82 0.89 1.45 -7.61
C VAL A 82 1.95 0.71 -6.82
N GLY A 83 2.76 1.42 -6.05
CA GLY A 83 3.79 0.83 -5.21
C GLY A 83 3.87 1.55 -3.89
N VAL A 84 4.25 0.84 -2.85
CA VAL A 84 4.45 1.42 -1.52
C VAL A 84 5.63 0.75 -0.83
N TYR A 85 6.41 1.57 -0.13
CA TYR A 85 7.47 1.15 0.77
C TYR A 85 7.41 1.99 2.04
N VAL A 86 7.56 1.39 3.21
CA VAL A 86 7.50 2.11 4.50
C VAL A 86 8.87 2.06 5.18
N SER A 87 9.32 3.19 5.72
CA SER A 87 10.55 3.30 6.51
C SER A 87 10.32 4.24 7.69
N GLY A 88 10.29 3.66 8.89
CA GLY A 88 9.92 4.40 10.11
C GLY A 88 8.52 5.00 9.97
N ASP A 89 8.41 6.30 10.22
CA ASP A 89 7.15 7.04 10.20
C ASP A 89 6.68 7.46 8.80
N TYR A 90 7.36 7.01 7.73
CA TYR A 90 7.10 7.49 6.37
C TYR A 90 6.75 6.35 5.41
N ALA A 91 5.68 6.57 4.64
CA ALA A 91 5.35 5.77 3.46
C ALA A 91 5.77 6.51 2.19
N TYR A 92 6.40 5.78 1.28
CA TYR A 92 6.85 6.24 -0.04
C TYR A 92 6.01 5.53 -1.08
N VAL A 93 5.09 6.27 -1.70
CA VAL A 93 4.15 5.75 -2.67
C VAL A 93 4.63 6.12 -4.07
N ALA A 94 4.84 5.09 -4.90
CA ALA A 94 5.04 5.28 -6.33
C ALA A 94 3.66 5.49 -6.96
N ASP A 95 3.50 6.64 -7.61
CA ASP A 95 2.23 7.11 -8.12
C ASP A 95 2.38 7.45 -9.61
N TYR A 96 1.44 6.98 -10.44
CA TYR A 96 1.51 7.15 -11.89
C TYR A 96 1.50 8.62 -12.33
N ASP A 97 0.67 9.44 -11.70
CA ASP A 97 0.45 10.82 -12.11
C ASP A 97 1.37 11.78 -11.36
N ASN A 98 1.76 11.44 -10.13
CA ASN A 98 2.52 12.31 -9.23
C ASN A 98 4.00 11.92 -9.07
N GLY A 99 4.44 10.76 -9.58
CA GLY A 99 5.80 10.28 -9.42
C GLY A 99 6.04 9.66 -8.05
N LEU A 100 6.62 10.43 -7.11
CA LEU A 100 6.81 9.97 -5.73
C LEU A 100 5.95 10.80 -4.78
N VAL A 101 5.06 10.15 -4.04
CA VAL A 101 4.32 10.75 -2.93
C VAL A 101 4.91 10.25 -1.61
N VAL A 102 5.20 11.18 -0.70
CA VAL A 102 5.70 10.88 0.65
C VAL A 102 4.64 11.24 1.67
N MET A 103 4.27 10.27 2.49
CA MET A 103 3.25 10.42 3.53
C MET A 103 3.84 10.13 4.90
N ASN A 104 3.39 10.87 5.91
CA ASN A 104 3.60 10.55 7.31
C ASN A 104 2.54 9.54 7.73
N VAL A 105 2.98 8.42 8.28
CA VAL A 105 2.16 7.29 8.76
C VAL A 105 2.47 6.93 10.22
N SER A 106 3.06 7.86 10.99
CA SER A 106 3.28 7.69 12.44
C SER A 106 1.99 7.47 13.23
N ASP A 107 0.86 7.98 12.72
CA ASP A 107 -0.49 7.63 13.13
C ASP A 107 -1.18 6.90 11.97
N PRO A 108 -1.26 5.56 12.01
CA PRO A 108 -1.85 4.74 10.95
C PRO A 108 -3.33 5.06 10.64
N GLU A 109 -4.07 5.59 11.62
CA GLU A 109 -5.48 5.99 11.43
C GLU A 109 -5.59 7.33 10.71
N ASN A 110 -4.55 8.17 10.80
CA ASN A 110 -4.55 9.54 10.28
C ASN A 110 -3.28 9.84 9.44
N PRO A 111 -3.07 9.12 8.31
CA PRO A 111 -1.95 9.39 7.43
C PRO A 111 -2.05 10.80 6.82
N ALA A 112 -0.91 11.46 6.64
CA ALA A 112 -0.88 12.85 6.16
C ALA A 112 0.17 13.03 5.04
N LEU A 113 -0.19 13.80 4.02
CA LEU A 113 0.73 14.15 2.94
C LEU A 113 1.88 15.00 3.51
N VAL A 114 3.11 14.59 3.22
CA VAL A 114 4.31 15.40 3.51
C VAL A 114 4.68 16.18 2.25
N MET A 115 4.78 15.49 1.12
CA MET A 115 5.05 16.09 -0.18
C MET A 115 4.73 15.12 -1.32
N ASP A 116 4.57 15.67 -2.52
CA ASP A 116 4.67 14.97 -3.78
C ASP A 116 5.88 15.50 -4.59
N MET A 117 6.47 14.65 -5.43
CA MET A 117 7.55 14.99 -6.33
C MET A 117 7.21 14.52 -7.73
N PHE A 118 6.60 15.41 -8.50
CA PHE A 118 6.43 15.21 -9.92
C PHE A 118 7.80 15.19 -10.62
N TRP A 119 8.07 14.14 -11.40
CA TRP A 119 9.19 14.14 -12.34
C TRP A 119 8.72 14.73 -13.67
N PRO A 120 9.05 15.99 -13.98
CA PRO A 120 8.77 16.51 -15.32
C PRO A 120 9.51 15.64 -16.32
N SER A 121 8.79 15.13 -17.33
CA SER A 121 9.39 14.46 -18.47
C SER A 121 10.55 15.31 -19.01
N PRO A 122 11.72 14.74 -19.37
CA PRO A 122 12.85 15.49 -19.94
C PRO A 122 12.53 16.25 -21.25
N ILE A 123 11.32 16.10 -21.81
CA ILE A 123 10.90 16.69 -23.09
C ILE A 123 10.17 18.03 -22.86
N ALA A 124 10.79 18.93 -22.11
CA ALA A 124 10.45 20.34 -22.12
C ALA A 124 11.73 21.20 -22.09
N VAL A 125 12.70 20.87 -22.95
CA VAL A 125 13.70 21.83 -23.41
C VAL A 125 13.65 21.89 -24.94
N PHE A 126 12.55 22.40 -25.48
CA PHE A 126 12.55 23.08 -26.77
C PHE A 126 11.63 24.29 -26.68
N GLY A 127 12.23 25.47 -26.60
CA GLY A 127 11.51 26.73 -26.66
C GLY A 127 12.21 27.84 -25.89
N LEU A 128 13.36 28.29 -26.38
CA LEU A 128 13.73 29.69 -26.62
C LEU A 128 15.09 29.74 -27.34
#